data_AF-A0A925VV03-F1
#
_entry.id   AF-A0A925VV03-F1
#
_cell.length_a   1.000
_cell.length_b   1.000
_cell.length_c   1.000
_cell.angle_alpha   90.00
_cell.angle_beta   90.00
_cell.angle_gamma   90.00
#
_symmetry.space_group_name_H-M   'P 1'
#
loop_
_entity.id
_entity.type
_entity.pdbx_description
1 polymer ?
#
loop_
_entity_poly.entity_id
_entity_poly.type
_entity_poly.pdbx_seq_one_letter_code
_entity_poly.pdbx_strand_id
1 'polypeptide(L)'
;MRFLPRLAGWGVGVALLALGLLGGCTAVAPPVVSPRATAVPSTFVSAANAPDSASVAQLSWQKFFADSALVALVDTALRANPDQLIAVQRVEEARAGLVAARGALLPIVSAGATGGFDRFADYAALGQT
;
A
#
# COMPACT_ATOMS: atom_id res chain seq x y z
N MET A 1 14.68 -21.51 -53.17
CA MET A 1 15.83 -21.05 -52.37
C MET A 1 15.29 -20.30 -51.15
N ARG A 2 15.63 -20.79 -49.94
CA ARG A 2 14.95 -20.50 -48.66
C ARG A 2 15.44 -19.17 -48.08
N PHE A 3 14.62 -18.12 -48.15
CA PHE A 3 14.89 -16.77 -47.63
C PHE A 3 14.32 -16.55 -46.21
N LEU A 4 14.54 -17.43 -45.23
CA LEU A 4 14.20 -17.11 -43.83
C LEU A 4 15.06 -17.93 -42.86
N PRO A 5 16.13 -17.34 -42.32
CA PRO A 5 16.45 -17.60 -40.91
C PRO A 5 16.89 -16.37 -40.10
N ARG A 6 17.06 -15.19 -40.73
CA ARG A 6 17.65 -14.02 -40.05
C ARG A 6 16.73 -13.32 -39.04
N LEU A 7 15.42 -13.35 -39.26
CA LEU A 7 14.43 -12.71 -38.39
C LEU A 7 14.19 -13.49 -37.08
N ALA A 8 14.31 -14.82 -37.12
CA ALA A 8 14.14 -15.68 -35.94
C ALA A 8 15.26 -15.50 -34.92
N GLY A 9 16.50 -15.23 -35.36
CA GLY A 9 17.63 -14.98 -34.46
C GLY A 9 17.51 -13.69 -33.65
N TRP A 10 16.94 -12.63 -34.23
CA TRP A 10 16.68 -11.38 -33.52
C TRP A 10 15.54 -11.52 -32.50
N GLY A 11 14.48 -12.27 -32.84
CA GLY A 11 13.39 -12.55 -31.91
C GLY A 11 13.84 -13.29 -30.66
N VAL A 12 14.72 -14.29 -30.83
CA VAL A 12 15.29 -15.05 -29.70
C VAL A 12 16.24 -14.17 -28.86
N GLY A 13 17.04 -13.31 -29.49
CA GLY A 13 17.92 -12.37 -28.80
C GLY A 13 17.18 -11.36 -27.94
N VAL A 14 16.10 -10.75 -28.46
CA VAL A 14 15.26 -9.81 -27.71
C VAL A 14 14.53 -10.50 -26.55
N ALA A 15 14.03 -11.72 -26.76
CA ALA A 15 13.36 -12.49 -25.72
C ALA A 15 14.29 -12.85 -24.55
N LEU A 16 15.54 -13.24 -24.84
CA LEU A 16 16.56 -13.53 -23.81
C LEU A 16 17.00 -12.28 -23.04
N LEU A 17 17.13 -11.14 -23.73
CA LEU A 17 17.52 -9.87 -23.10
C LEU A 17 16.40 -9.32 -22.20
N ALA A 18 15.14 -9.46 -22.62
CA ALA A 18 13.97 -9.15 -21.81
C ALA A 18 13.85 -10.06 -20.57
N LEU A 19 14.19 -11.34 -20.69
CA LEU A 19 14.19 -12.28 -19.56
C LEU A 19 15.30 -11.98 -18.55
N GLY A 20 16.47 -11.53 -19.02
CA GLY A 20 17.59 -11.11 -18.15
C GLY A 20 17.30 -9.83 -17.35
N LEU A 21 16.54 -8.88 -17.92
CA LEU A 21 16.14 -7.64 -17.25
C LEU A 21 15.11 -7.86 -16.11
N LEU A 22 14.46 -9.02 -16.05
CA LEU A 22 13.49 -9.38 -15.00
C LEU A 22 14.17 -9.99 -13.75
N GLY A 23 15.47 -10.29 -13.80
CA GLY A 23 16.24 -10.83 -12.67
C GLY A 23 16.64 -9.75 -11.67
N GLY A 24 15.72 -9.35 -10.78
CA GLY A 24 16.00 -8.41 -9.69
C GLY A 24 16.50 -9.11 -8.41
N CYS A 25 17.43 -8.47 -7.69
CA CYS A 25 17.81 -8.87 -6.33
C CYS A 25 16.65 -8.63 -5.37
N THR A 26 16.19 -9.66 -4.65
CA THR A 26 15.12 -9.50 -3.65
C THR A 26 15.66 -8.72 -2.46
N ALA A 27 15.19 -7.49 -2.26
CA ALA A 27 15.48 -6.76 -1.02
C ALA A 27 14.79 -7.49 0.14
N VAL A 28 15.58 -8.12 1.01
CA VAL A 28 15.10 -8.75 2.23
C VAL A 28 14.74 -7.63 3.21
N ALA A 29 13.46 -7.49 3.53
CA ALA A 29 13.04 -6.58 4.57
C ALA A 29 13.62 -7.03 5.93
N PRO A 30 14.15 -6.12 6.76
CA PRO A 30 14.60 -6.46 8.10
C PRO A 30 13.43 -6.99 8.95
N PRO A 31 13.70 -7.87 9.94
CA PRO A 31 12.66 -8.42 10.79
C PRO A 31 11.95 -7.29 11.55
N VAL A 32 10.62 -7.42 11.69
CA VAL A 32 9.81 -6.49 12.48
C VAL A 32 10.18 -6.65 13.96
N VAL A 33 10.87 -5.67 14.51
CA VAL A 33 11.16 -5.59 15.95
C VAL A 33 10.04 -4.78 16.60
N SER A 34 9.19 -5.43 17.39
CA SER A 34 8.21 -4.71 18.20
C SER A 34 8.96 -3.94 19.29
N PRO A 35 8.71 -2.64 19.48
CA PRO A 35 9.33 -1.90 20.57
C PRO A 35 8.92 -2.58 21.88
N ARG A 36 9.92 -3.04 22.65
CA ARG A 36 9.68 -3.52 24.01
C ARG A 36 9.05 -2.36 24.77
N ALA A 37 7.97 -2.61 25.52
CA ALA A 37 7.32 -1.60 26.36
C ALA A 37 8.33 -1.09 27.40
N THR A 38 9.07 -0.04 27.04
CA THR A 38 10.14 0.54 27.86
C THR A 38 9.50 1.61 28.73
N ALA A 39 9.58 1.42 30.05
CA ALA A 39 9.05 2.29 31.10
C ALA A 39 7.60 2.03 31.58
N VAL A 40 7.18 0.77 31.66
CA VAL A 40 6.01 0.40 32.49
C VAL A 40 6.44 -0.57 33.60
N PRO A 41 5.88 -0.45 34.81
CA PRO A 41 6.09 -1.44 35.86
C PRO A 41 5.49 -2.79 35.43
N SER A 42 6.10 -3.88 35.88
CA SER A 42 5.63 -5.25 35.59
C SER A 42 4.25 -5.54 36.19
N THR A 43 3.83 -4.75 37.19
CA THR A 43 2.54 -4.88 37.89
C THR A 43 1.98 -3.51 38.24
N PHE A 44 0.65 -3.37 38.14
CA PHE A 44 -0.07 -2.18 38.59
C PHE A 44 -0.53 -2.35 40.04
N VAL A 45 -0.80 -1.25 40.75
CA VAL A 45 -1.17 -1.22 42.19
C VAL A 45 -2.39 -2.10 42.52
N SER A 46 -3.29 -2.33 41.54
CA SER A 46 -4.49 -3.19 41.70
C SER A 46 -4.34 -4.61 41.14
N ALA A 47 -3.13 -5.05 40.74
CA ALA A 47 -2.88 -6.43 40.29
C ALA A 47 -2.76 -7.44 41.45
N ALA A 48 -3.36 -7.13 42.61
CA ALA A 48 -3.32 -7.95 43.82
C ALA A 48 -4.17 -9.24 43.71
N ASN A 49 -4.97 -9.37 42.65
CA ASN A 49 -5.68 -10.60 42.33
C ASN A 49 -4.90 -11.36 41.24
N ALA A 50 -4.77 -12.66 41.46
CA ALA A 50 -4.03 -13.68 40.72
C ALA A 50 -3.99 -13.49 39.19
N PRO A 51 -3.02 -14.10 38.47
CA PRO A 51 -2.99 -14.09 37.01
C PRO A 51 -4.28 -14.72 36.45
N ASP A 52 -5.29 -13.88 36.24
CA ASP A 52 -6.54 -14.29 35.63
C ASP A 52 -6.26 -14.50 34.15
N SER A 53 -6.56 -15.70 33.66
CA SER A 53 -6.50 -16.02 32.23
C SER A 53 -7.59 -15.28 31.43
N ALA A 54 -8.56 -14.69 32.13
CA ALA A 54 -9.65 -13.92 31.55
C ALA A 54 -9.27 -12.44 31.45
N SER A 55 -9.11 -11.94 30.23
CA SER A 55 -8.92 -10.50 29.97
C SER A 55 -10.28 -9.82 29.78
N VAL A 56 -10.45 -8.61 30.31
CA VAL A 56 -11.63 -7.76 30.03
C VAL A 56 -11.80 -7.54 28.53
N ALA A 57 -10.72 -7.57 27.74
CA ALA A 57 -10.78 -7.45 26.29
C ALA A 57 -11.51 -8.61 25.58
N GLN A 58 -11.62 -9.78 26.22
CA GLN A 58 -12.33 -10.94 25.68
C GLN A 58 -13.84 -10.89 25.98
N LEU A 59 -14.27 -10.02 26.90
CA LEU A 59 -15.66 -9.87 27.27
C LEU A 59 -16.40 -9.00 26.24
N SER A 60 -17.54 -9.49 25.73
CA SER A 60 -18.41 -8.68 24.88
C SER A 60 -18.96 -7.48 25.64
N TRP A 61 -18.83 -6.27 25.10
CA TRP A 61 -19.30 -5.03 25.75
C TRP A 61 -20.79 -5.07 26.12
N GLN A 62 -21.62 -5.78 25.34
CA GLN A 62 -23.06 -5.94 25.63
C GLN A 62 -23.33 -6.68 26.94
N LYS A 63 -22.45 -7.61 27.34
CA LYS A 63 -22.55 -8.37 28.60
C LYS A 63 -21.88 -7.67 29.77
N PHE A 64 -21.07 -6.64 29.49
CA PHE A 64 -20.40 -5.85 30.51
C PHE A 64 -21.35 -4.83 31.16
N PHE A 65 -22.26 -4.24 30.37
CA PHE A 65 -23.26 -3.31 30.88
C PHE A 65 -24.54 -4.05 31.28
N ALA A 66 -24.97 -3.88 32.53
CA ALA A 66 -26.21 -4.48 33.04
C ALA A 66 -27.48 -3.72 32.61
N ASP A 67 -27.36 -2.44 32.23
CA ASP A 67 -28.49 -1.60 31.82
C ASP A 67 -28.83 -1.79 30.33
N SER A 68 -30.01 -2.33 30.06
CA SER A 68 -30.54 -2.53 28.71
C SER A 68 -30.74 -1.23 27.92
N ALA A 69 -31.09 -0.12 28.57
CA ALA A 69 -31.28 1.17 27.91
C ALA A 69 -29.93 1.73 27.43
N LEU A 70 -28.88 1.60 28.25
CA LEU A 70 -27.53 1.99 27.88
C LEU A 70 -27.01 1.16 26.70
N VAL A 71 -27.25 -0.16 26.70
CA VAL A 71 -26.85 -1.03 25.59
C VAL A 71 -27.52 -0.61 24.27
N ALA A 72 -28.80 -0.24 24.30
CA ALA A 72 -29.53 0.24 23.12
C ALA A 72 -28.98 1.58 22.59
N LEU A 73 -28.58 2.49 23.49
CA LEU A 73 -27.95 3.76 23.11
C LEU A 73 -26.58 3.54 22.46
N VAL A 74 -25.75 2.65 23.02
CA VAL A 74 -24.44 2.31 22.43
C VAL A 74 -24.61 1.65 21.06
N ASP A 75 -25.57 0.75 20.89
CA ASP A 75 -25.86 0.13 19.58
C ASP A 75 -26.27 1.18 18.54
N THR A 76 -27.15 2.11 18.92
CA THR A 76 -27.57 3.22 18.04
C THR A 76 -26.39 4.11 17.67
N ALA A 77 -25.55 4.46 18.66
CA ALA A 77 -24.36 5.26 18.43
C ALA A 77 -23.39 4.57 17.48
N LEU A 78 -23.09 3.29 17.68
CA LEU A 78 -22.16 2.53 16.82
C LEU A 78 -22.66 2.39 15.37
N ARG A 79 -23.97 2.25 15.14
CA ARG A 79 -24.52 2.13 13.77
C ARG A 79 -24.41 3.40 12.94
N ALA A 80 -24.48 4.56 13.58
CA ALA A 80 -24.56 5.85 12.90
C ALA A 80 -23.39 6.80 13.25
N ASN A 81 -22.27 6.28 13.76
CA ASN A 81 -21.13 7.10 14.17
C ASN A 81 -20.30 7.57 12.96
N PRO A 82 -20.25 8.89 12.65
CA PRO A 82 -19.43 9.41 11.57
C PRO A 82 -17.93 9.20 11.80
N ASP A 83 -17.45 9.23 13.04
CA ASP A 83 -16.03 9.01 13.35
C ASP A 83 -15.59 7.58 13.02
N GLN A 84 -16.47 6.59 13.20
CA GLN A 84 -16.17 5.23 12.77
C GLN A 84 -16.11 5.11 11.24
N LEU A 85 -17.02 5.78 10.53
CA LEU A 85 -16.97 5.81 9.06
C LEU A 85 -15.69 6.48 8.55
N ILE A 86 -15.28 7.58 9.19
CA ILE A 86 -14.01 8.25 8.89
C ILE A 86 -12.83 7.30 9.15
N ALA A 87 -12.81 6.62 10.31
CA ALA A 87 -11.74 5.67 10.64
C ALA A 87 -11.62 4.54 9.61
N VAL A 88 -12.75 3.98 9.15
CA VAL A 88 -12.78 2.97 8.08
C VAL A 88 -12.22 3.56 6.78
N GLN A 89 -12.60 4.78 6.41
CA GLN A 89 -12.09 5.43 5.22
C GLN A 89 -10.56 5.65 5.29
N ARG A 90 -10.02 6.00 6.45
CA ARG A 90 -8.56 6.11 6.66
C ARG A 90 -7.83 4.79 6.43
N VAL A 91 -8.44 3.67 6.82
CA VAL A 91 -7.88 2.34 6.56
C VAL A 91 -7.88 2.04 5.06
N GLU A 92 -8.95 2.37 4.34
CA GLU A 92 -9.01 2.19 2.88
C GLU A 92 -8.04 3.13 2.13
N GLU A 93 -7.87 4.37 2.58
CA GLU A 93 -6.83 5.28 2.07
C GLU A 93 -5.43 4.68 2.23
N ALA A 94 -5.12 4.13 3.42
CA ALA A 94 -3.84 3.47 3.67
C ALA A 94 -3.64 2.24 2.78
N ARG A 95 -4.70 1.45 2.56
CA ARG A 95 -4.67 0.30 1.66
C ARG A 95 -4.45 0.70 0.20
N ALA A 96 -5.10 1.76 -0.27
CA ALA A 96 -4.88 2.30 -1.61
C ALA A 96 -3.45 2.81 -1.78
N GLY A 97 -2.91 3.50 -0.75
CA GLY A 97 -1.51 3.92 -0.70
C GLY A 97 -0.54 2.74 -0.80
N LEU A 98 -0.82 1.63 -0.09
CA LEU A 98 -0.03 0.40 -0.19
C LEU A 98 -0.05 -0.19 -1.61
N VAL A 99 -1.22 -0.19 -2.28
CA VAL A 99 -1.33 -0.67 -3.66
C VAL A 99 -0.52 0.21 -4.61
N ALA A 100 -0.61 1.53 -4.48
CA ALA A 100 0.17 2.47 -5.28
C ALA A 100 1.69 2.28 -5.07
N ALA A 101 2.13 2.15 -3.82
CA ALA A 101 3.54 1.91 -3.49
C ALA A 101 4.06 0.59 -4.06
N ARG A 102 3.24 -0.48 -4.02
CA ARG A 102 3.57 -1.76 -4.66
C ARG A 102 3.59 -1.65 -6.19
N GLY A 103 2.66 -0.90 -6.77
CA GLY A 103 2.60 -0.64 -8.20
C GLY A 103 3.82 0.11 -8.72
N ALA A 104 4.40 1.00 -7.91
CA ALA A 104 5.64 1.71 -8.24
C ALA A 104 6.87 0.79 -8.37
N LEU A 105 6.81 -0.44 -7.84
CA LEU A 105 7.86 -1.45 -8.02
C LEU A 105 7.72 -2.22 -9.35
N LEU A 106 6.61 -2.03 -10.08
CA LEU A 106 6.34 -2.72 -11.35
C LEU A 106 6.72 -1.82 -12.53
N PRO A 107 7.11 -2.40 -13.68
CA PRO A 107 7.36 -1.63 -14.89
C PRO A 107 6.07 -0.97 -15.41
N ILE A 108 6.15 0.32 -15.74
CA ILE A 108 5.05 1.07 -16.35
C ILE A 108 5.10 0.84 -17.86
N VAL A 109 4.00 0.33 -18.43
CA VAL A 109 3.83 0.20 -19.88
C VAL A 109 2.91 1.31 -20.35
N SER A 110 3.42 2.21 -21.19
CA SER A 110 2.65 3.29 -21.80
C SER A 110 2.91 3.36 -23.31
N ALA A 111 1.89 3.80 -24.05
CA ALA A 111 1.99 4.08 -25.48
C ALA A 111 1.53 5.51 -25.72
N GLY A 112 2.30 6.28 -26.48
CA GLY A 112 2.00 7.67 -26.81
C GLY A 112 2.36 7.98 -28.25
N ALA A 113 1.57 8.85 -28.88
CA ALA A 113 1.86 9.40 -30.21
C ALA A 113 1.93 10.93 -30.08
N THR A 114 3.00 11.53 -30.59
CA THR A 114 3.19 12.98 -30.61
C THR A 114 3.37 13.45 -32.05
N GLY A 115 2.82 14.61 -32.38
CA GLY A 115 2.94 15.25 -33.68
C GLY A 115 3.07 16.76 -33.50
N GLY A 116 4.01 17.38 -34.21
CA GLY A 116 4.25 18.82 -34.17
C GLY A 116 4.68 19.32 -35.55
N PHE A 117 4.37 20.57 -35.84
CA PHE A 117 4.82 21.27 -37.04
C PHE A 117 5.46 22.58 -36.59
N ASP A 118 6.77 22.72 -36.80
CA ASP A 118 7.45 23.98 -36.58
C ASP A 118 7.53 24.77 -37.89
N ARG A 119 7.21 26.07 -37.83
CA ARG A 119 7.51 27.02 -38.90
C ARG A 119 8.47 28.07 -38.35
N PHE A 120 9.71 28.01 -38.80
CA PHE A 120 10.66 29.10 -38.63
C PHE A 120 10.44 30.12 -39.75
N ALA A 121 10.36 31.40 -39.40
CA ALA A 121 10.46 32.45 -40.40
C ALA A 121 11.93 32.62 -40.79
N ASP A 122 12.22 32.86 -42.07
CA ASP A 122 13.59 32.90 -42.61
C ASP A 122 14.52 33.90 -41.89
N TYR A 123 13.97 34.92 -41.22
CA TYR A 123 14.74 35.88 -40.42
C TYR A 123 15.29 35.30 -39.11
N ALA A 124 14.81 34.15 -38.64
CA ALA A 124 15.30 33.50 -37.42
C ALA A 124 16.58 32.68 -37.63
N ALA A 125 16.90 32.28 -38.87
CA ALA A 125 18.12 31.52 -39.20
C ALA A 125 19.36 32.41 -39.39
N LEU A 126 19.16 33.71 -39.62
CA LEU A 126 20.21 34.72 -39.70
C LEU A 126 20.29 35.41 -38.34
N GLY A 127 21.02 34.82 -37.39
CA GLY A 127 21.25 35.39 -36.07
C GLY A 127 21.78 36.83 -36.15
N GLN A 128 20.87 37.79 -36.06
CA GLN A 128 21.19 39.20 -35.83
C GLN A 128 20.66 39.60 -34.46
N THR A 129 21.41 39.19 -33.44
CA THR A 129 21.70 39.98 -32.24
C THR A 129 23.20 39.95 -32.04
#